data_AF-A0A5E4YGG5-F1
#
_entry.id   AF-A0A5E4YGG5-F1
#
_cell.length_a   1.000
_cell.length_b   1.000
_cell.length_c   1.000
_cell.angle_alpha   90.00
_cell.angle_beta   90.00
_cell.angle_gamma   90.00
#
_symmetry.space_group_name_H-M   'P 1'
#
loop_
_entity.id
_entity.type
_entity.pdbx_description
1 polymer ?
#
loop_
_entity_poly.entity_id
_entity_poly.type
_entity_poly.pdbx_seq_one_letter_code
_entity_poly.pdbx_strand_id
1 'polypeptide(L)'
;MARFKDGGSYGERSKALESDERATRRILQQRATITHFRLSNLMSDAQKTDTANAADTPVSPVGRLIDTTGLRAELQAFADARDWHQYHSPKNLAMALSVEVAELVEIFQWHTEAQANAVMQSSEARHVEQELADITMYLVRLTMVLGIDLNRAVADKLVLNAQKYPATKA
;
A
#
# COMPACT_ATOMS: atom_id res chain seq x y z
N MET A 1 -14.29 -41.26 -26.60
CA MET A 1 -15.45 -40.40 -26.24
C MET A 1 -15.33 -40.04 -24.77
N ALA A 2 -14.52 -39.03 -24.44
CA ALA A 2 -14.33 -38.58 -23.05
C ALA A 2 -15.17 -37.32 -22.84
N ARG A 3 -16.15 -37.39 -21.93
CA ARG A 3 -17.03 -36.28 -21.57
C ARG A 3 -16.24 -35.29 -20.70
N PHE A 4 -15.99 -34.09 -21.21
CA PHE A 4 -15.69 -32.93 -20.38
C PHE A 4 -16.97 -32.58 -19.60
N LYS A 5 -16.93 -32.74 -18.28
CA LYS A 5 -17.88 -32.12 -17.35
C LYS A 5 -17.17 -30.97 -16.66
N ASP A 6 -17.32 -29.76 -17.19
CA ASP A 6 -17.10 -28.53 -16.43
C ASP A 6 -18.20 -27.54 -16.80
N GLY A 7 -19.34 -27.73 -16.16
CA GLY A 7 -20.47 -26.80 -16.18
C GLY A 7 -20.44 -25.91 -14.95
N GLY A 8 -19.38 -25.10 -14.80
CA GLY A 8 -19.45 -23.91 -13.96
C GLY A 8 -20.33 -22.91 -14.71
N SER A 9 -21.57 -22.71 -14.25
CA SER A 9 -22.59 -21.90 -14.93
C SER A 9 -22.06 -20.49 -15.18
N TYR A 10 -22.26 -19.97 -16.40
CA TYR A 10 -21.92 -18.60 -16.81
C TYR A 10 -22.37 -17.55 -15.78
N GLY A 11 -23.46 -17.82 -15.06
CA GLY A 11 -23.98 -16.96 -13.99
C GLY A 11 -23.09 -16.84 -12.75
N GLU A 12 -22.31 -17.86 -12.38
CA GLU A 12 -21.38 -17.79 -11.24
C GLU A 12 -20.14 -16.97 -11.60
N ARG A 13 -19.63 -17.11 -12.82
CA ARG A 13 -18.54 -16.26 -13.34
C ARG A 13 -18.98 -14.81 -13.47
N SER A 14 -20.19 -14.55 -13.95
CA SER A 14 -20.76 -13.20 -14.04
C SER A 14 -20.88 -12.53 -12.66
N LYS A 15 -21.39 -13.25 -11.66
CA LYS A 15 -21.50 -12.73 -10.28
C LYS A 15 -20.14 -12.45 -9.65
N ALA A 16 -19.14 -13.29 -9.91
CA ALA A 16 -17.78 -13.08 -9.45
C ALA A 16 -17.15 -11.83 -10.09
N LEU A 17 -17.32 -11.64 -11.41
CA LEU A 17 -16.88 -10.44 -12.13
C LEU A 17 -17.56 -9.17 -11.61
N GLU A 18 -18.88 -9.17 -11.43
CA GLU A 18 -19.60 -8.01 -10.88
C GLU A 18 -19.17 -7.67 -9.45
N SER A 19 -18.85 -8.68 -8.63
CA SER A 19 -18.30 -8.48 -7.29
C SER A 19 -16.92 -7.82 -7.33
N ASP A 20 -16.09 -8.24 -8.29
CA ASP A 20 -14.74 -7.72 -8.51
C ASP A 20 -14.77 -6.28 -9.04
N GLU A 21 -15.69 -5.95 -9.93
CA GLU A 21 -15.92 -4.58 -10.41
C GLU A 21 -16.43 -3.67 -9.30
N ARG A 22 -17.36 -4.13 -8.46
CA ARG A 22 -17.81 -3.39 -7.28
C ARG A 22 -16.67 -3.13 -6.32
N ALA A 23 -15.82 -4.13 -6.07
CA ALA A 23 -14.64 -3.97 -5.21
C ALA A 23 -13.64 -2.98 -5.80
N THR A 24 -13.36 -3.06 -7.10
CA THR A 24 -12.48 -2.13 -7.83
C THR A 24 -12.99 -0.69 -7.72
N ARG A 25 -14.29 -0.45 -7.96
CA ARG A 25 -14.89 0.88 -7.82
C ARG A 25 -14.85 1.40 -6.38
N ARG A 26 -14.98 0.52 -5.38
CA ARG A 26 -14.89 0.89 -3.96
C ARG A 26 -13.46 1.23 -3.52
N ILE A 27 -12.45 0.54 -4.07
CA ILE A 27 -11.03 0.88 -3.88
C ILE A 27 -10.72 2.26 -4.49
N LEU A 28 -11.26 2.55 -5.68
CA LEU A 28 -11.14 3.88 -6.28
C LEU A 28 -11.91 4.95 -5.47
N GLN A 29 -13.04 4.60 -4.86
CA GLN A 29 -13.76 5.48 -3.93
C GLN A 29 -12.99 5.70 -2.61
N GLN A 30 -12.20 4.70 -2.19
CA GLN A 30 -11.31 4.80 -1.03
C GLN A 30 -10.23 5.85 -1.25
N ARG A 31 -9.61 5.90 -2.43
CA ARG A 31 -8.69 6.98 -2.83
C ARG A 31 -9.34 8.35 -2.62
N ALA A 32 -10.54 8.58 -3.18
CA ALA A 32 -11.25 9.86 -3.02
C ALA A 32 -11.55 10.22 -1.55
N THR A 33 -11.82 9.23 -0.70
CA THR A 33 -12.15 9.44 0.73
C THR A 33 -10.91 9.68 1.58
N ILE A 34 -9.80 8.99 1.30
CA ILE A 34 -8.50 9.18 1.98
C ILE A 34 -7.96 10.58 1.68
N THR A 35 -8.00 11.02 0.41
CA THR A 35 -7.60 12.39 0.03
C THR A 35 -8.39 13.46 0.79
N HIS A 36 -9.71 13.27 0.97
CA HIS A 36 -10.57 14.22 1.69
C HIS A 36 -10.38 14.19 3.22
N PHE A 37 -10.22 13.01 3.82
CA PHE A 37 -9.96 12.87 5.26
C PHE A 37 -8.60 13.48 5.66
N ARG A 38 -7.59 13.36 4.78
CA ARG A 38 -6.27 13.97 5.00
C ARG A 38 -6.33 15.50 5.02
N LEU A 39 -7.20 16.11 4.21
CA LEU A 39 -7.43 17.56 4.23
C LEU A 39 -8.15 18.03 5.51
N SER A 40 -9.07 17.23 6.07
CA SER A 40 -9.77 17.58 7.30
C SER A 40 -8.91 17.42 8.56
N ASN A 41 -8.04 16.41 8.60
CA ASN A 41 -7.23 16.12 9.79
C ASN A 41 -5.92 16.92 9.87
N LEU A 42 -5.35 17.36 8.74
CA LEU A 42 -4.24 18.32 8.73
C LEU A 42 -4.60 19.67 9.37
N MET A 43 -5.90 19.99 9.49
CA MET A 43 -6.37 21.17 10.21
C MET A 43 -6.64 20.91 11.71
N SER A 44 -6.62 19.64 12.15
CA SER A 44 -6.96 19.21 13.51
C SER A 44 -5.75 18.72 14.30
N ASP A 45 -4.73 18.14 13.65
CA ASP A 45 -3.64 17.42 14.31
C ASP A 45 -2.44 18.29 14.73
N ALA A 46 -2.55 19.62 14.64
CA ALA A 46 -1.57 20.54 15.23
C ALA A 46 -1.55 20.51 16.78
N GLN A 47 -2.44 19.74 17.42
CA GLN A 47 -2.52 19.62 18.87
C GLN A 47 -2.99 18.22 19.27
N LYS A 48 -2.07 17.25 19.42
CA LYS A 48 -2.05 16.23 20.49
C LYS A 48 -1.12 15.06 20.13
N THR A 49 -0.15 14.82 21.01
CA THR A 49 0.58 13.55 21.10
C THR A 49 0.53 13.11 22.56
N ASP A 50 0.02 11.91 22.84
CA ASP A 50 0.55 11.08 23.95
C ASP A 50 0.08 9.61 23.91
N THR A 51 1.10 8.74 23.89
CA THR A 51 1.36 7.39 24.49
C THR A 51 0.38 6.20 24.53
N ALA A 52 1.04 5.01 24.40
CA ALA A 52 0.78 3.66 24.96
C ALA A 52 -0.04 2.67 24.08
N ASN A 53 0.22 1.35 24.00
CA ASN A 53 1.30 0.41 24.38
C ASN A 53 1.03 -0.89 23.55
N ALA A 54 2.05 -1.57 23.02
CA ALA A 54 1.88 -2.80 22.23
C ALA A 54 2.68 -3.96 22.84
N ALA A 55 2.02 -5.12 23.01
CA ALA A 55 2.60 -6.35 23.52
C ALA A 55 3.75 -6.83 22.62
N ASP A 56 4.93 -6.99 23.21
CA ASP A 56 6.19 -7.25 22.51
C ASP A 56 6.49 -8.75 22.46
N THR A 57 6.82 -9.25 21.27
CA THR A 57 7.43 -10.57 21.04
C THR A 57 8.89 -10.30 20.72
N PRO A 58 9.87 -11.04 21.29
CA PRO A 58 11.26 -10.60 21.29
C PRO A 58 11.82 -10.58 19.86
N VAL A 59 12.13 -9.38 19.37
CA VAL A 59 12.79 -9.17 18.08
C VAL A 59 14.30 -9.44 18.20
N SER A 60 14.82 -10.22 17.26
CA SER A 60 16.25 -10.49 17.07
C SER A 60 17.09 -9.21 16.95
N PRO A 61 18.39 -9.23 17.32
CA PRO A 61 19.22 -8.03 17.61
C PRO A 61 19.69 -7.23 16.38
N VAL A 62 19.04 -7.35 15.23
CA VAL A 62 19.22 -6.41 14.11
C VAL A 62 18.22 -5.28 14.35
N GLY A 63 18.68 -4.05 14.51
CA GLY A 63 17.81 -2.89 14.76
C GLY A 63 16.65 -2.86 13.76
N ARG A 64 15.43 -2.62 14.26
CA ARG A 64 14.21 -2.54 13.44
C ARG A 64 14.41 -1.47 12.35
N LEU A 65 14.37 -1.89 11.08
CA LEU A 65 14.55 -1.04 9.90
C LEU A 65 13.26 -0.29 9.54
N ILE A 66 12.12 -0.95 9.68
CA ILE A 66 10.80 -0.39 9.36
C ILE A 66 9.87 -0.64 10.52
N ASP A 67 9.35 0.43 11.12
CA ASP A 67 8.25 0.34 12.08
C ASP A 67 6.93 0.78 11.42
N THR A 68 6.00 -0.17 11.31
CA THR A 68 4.66 0.07 10.73
C THR A 68 3.56 0.06 11.77
N THR A 69 3.89 -0.05 13.06
CA THR A 69 2.92 -0.31 14.14
C THR A 69 1.82 0.75 14.19
N GLY A 70 2.18 2.03 14.20
CA GLY A 70 1.21 3.14 14.21
C GLY A 70 0.34 3.16 12.95
N LEU A 71 0.96 3.05 11.77
CA LEU A 71 0.24 3.07 10.50
C LEU A 71 -0.74 1.89 10.37
N ARG A 72 -0.36 0.69 10.81
CA ARG A 72 -1.25 -0.48 10.80
C ARG A 72 -2.49 -0.25 11.68
N ALA A 73 -2.32 0.39 12.84
CA ALA A 73 -3.44 0.72 13.72
C ALA A 73 -4.42 1.71 13.06
N GLU A 74 -3.90 2.80 12.47
CA GLU A 74 -4.72 3.79 11.77
C GLU A 74 -5.45 3.19 10.55
N LEU A 75 -4.76 2.40 9.74
CA LEU A 75 -5.38 1.73 8.58
C LEU A 75 -6.45 0.71 8.99
N GLN A 76 -6.25 0.03 10.12
CA GLN A 76 -7.24 -0.89 10.65
C GLN A 76 -8.49 -0.14 11.11
N ALA A 77 -8.32 0.89 11.94
CA ALA A 77 -9.42 1.73 12.42
C ALA A 77 -10.19 2.38 11.26
N PHE A 78 -9.47 2.86 10.25
CA PHE A 78 -10.08 3.49 9.07
C PHE A 78 -10.94 2.51 8.27
N ALA A 79 -10.48 1.27 8.11
CA ALA A 79 -11.20 0.21 7.40
C ALA A 79 -12.40 -0.31 8.22
N ASP A 80 -12.25 -0.45 9.54
CA ASP A 80 -13.32 -0.86 10.47
C ASP A 80 -14.48 0.14 10.44
N ALA A 81 -14.18 1.44 10.55
CA ALA A 81 -15.18 2.50 10.56
C ALA A 81 -16.04 2.58 9.27
N ARG A 82 -15.61 1.92 8.19
CA ARG A 82 -16.28 1.97 6.88
C ARG A 82 -16.71 0.60 6.37
N ASP A 83 -16.50 -0.45 7.17
CA ASP A 83 -16.73 -1.84 6.79
C ASP A 83 -16.05 -2.21 5.45
N TRP A 84 -14.80 -1.78 5.27
CA TRP A 84 -14.08 -1.95 4.01
C TRP A 84 -13.28 -3.24 3.91
N HIS A 85 -13.22 -4.04 4.97
CA HIS A 85 -12.53 -5.33 4.96
C HIS A 85 -13.03 -6.25 3.85
N GLN A 86 -14.31 -6.18 3.50
CA GLN A 86 -14.92 -6.94 2.40
C GLN A 86 -14.31 -6.66 1.01
N TYR A 87 -13.66 -5.50 0.82
CA TYR A 87 -13.03 -5.12 -0.45
C TYR A 87 -11.52 -5.34 -0.48
N HIS A 88 -10.90 -5.58 0.69
CA HIS A 88 -9.46 -5.71 0.89
C HIS A 88 -8.92 -7.13 0.67
N SER A 89 -9.28 -7.77 -0.45
CA SER A 89 -8.60 -9.01 -0.85
C SER A 89 -7.15 -8.74 -1.26
N PRO A 90 -6.22 -9.72 -1.18
CA PRO A 90 -4.84 -9.53 -1.63
C PRO A 90 -4.73 -9.06 -3.09
N LYS A 91 -5.56 -9.62 -3.98
CA LYS A 91 -5.62 -9.23 -5.40
C LYS A 91 -5.98 -7.75 -5.54
N ASN A 92 -7.02 -7.34 -4.85
CA ASN A 92 -7.55 -5.98 -4.90
C ASN A 92 -6.55 -4.95 -4.39
N LEU A 93 -5.91 -5.25 -3.27
CA LEU A 93 -4.88 -4.39 -2.69
C LEU A 93 -3.63 -4.30 -3.58
N ALA A 94 -3.22 -5.41 -4.21
CA ALA A 94 -2.11 -5.39 -5.18
C ALA A 94 -2.45 -4.55 -6.42
N MET A 95 -3.68 -4.63 -6.91
CA MET A 95 -4.16 -3.77 -8.00
C MET A 95 -4.18 -2.30 -7.58
N ALA A 96 -4.71 -1.98 -6.40
CA ALA A 96 -4.71 -0.62 -5.85
C ALA A 96 -3.28 -0.04 -5.78
N LEU A 97 -2.36 -0.80 -5.17
CA LEU A 97 -0.95 -0.45 -5.10
C LEU A 97 -0.34 -0.15 -6.49
N SER A 98 -0.68 -0.94 -7.51
CA SER A 98 -0.17 -0.72 -8.86
C SER A 98 -0.68 0.57 -9.50
N VAL A 99 -1.91 0.99 -9.15
CA VAL A 99 -2.47 2.26 -9.62
C VAL A 99 -1.71 3.43 -9.00
N GLU A 100 -1.49 3.43 -7.68
CA GLU A 100 -0.76 4.56 -7.04
C GLU A 100 0.69 4.67 -7.52
N VAL A 101 1.33 3.53 -7.86
CA VAL A 101 2.64 3.56 -8.55
C VAL A 101 2.54 4.18 -9.94
N ALA A 102 1.46 3.90 -10.70
CA ALA A 102 1.26 4.52 -12.00
C ALA A 102 1.01 6.03 -11.88
N GLU A 103 0.24 6.48 -10.87
CA GLU A 103 0.02 7.91 -10.60
C GLU A 103 1.32 8.63 -10.25
N LEU A 104 2.20 8.00 -9.46
CA LEU A 104 3.56 8.51 -9.25
C LEU A 104 4.33 8.65 -10.57
N VAL A 105 4.25 7.65 -11.45
CA VAL A 105 4.93 7.67 -12.77
C VAL A 105 4.39 8.79 -13.66
N GLU A 106 3.08 9.07 -13.62
CA GLU A 106 2.47 10.14 -14.42
C GLU A 106 3.06 11.52 -14.14
N ILE A 107 3.51 11.77 -12.91
CA ILE A 107 4.23 13.00 -12.54
C ILE A 107 5.53 13.11 -13.36
N PHE A 108 6.31 12.04 -13.44
CA PHE A 108 7.65 12.09 -14.05
C PHE A 108 7.68 11.82 -15.55
N GLN A 109 6.63 11.24 -16.14
CA GLN A 109 6.70 10.66 -17.50
C GLN A 109 7.14 11.62 -18.62
N TRP A 110 6.92 12.93 -18.46
CA TRP A 110 7.31 13.96 -19.43
C TRP A 110 8.51 14.81 -18.98
N HIS A 111 9.09 14.50 -17.84
CA HIS A 111 10.23 15.24 -17.29
C HIS A 111 11.53 14.83 -17.97
N THR A 112 12.39 15.80 -18.26
CA THR A 112 13.82 15.54 -18.42
C THR A 112 14.45 15.14 -17.08
N GLU A 113 15.61 14.49 -17.09
CA GLU A 113 16.32 14.12 -15.86
C GLU A 113 16.58 15.33 -14.94
N ALA A 114 16.93 16.48 -15.50
CA ALA A 114 17.15 17.70 -14.74
C ALA A 114 15.87 18.19 -14.03
N GLN A 115 14.73 18.11 -14.71
CA GLN A 115 13.45 18.49 -14.11
C GLN A 115 12.99 17.46 -13.06
N ALA A 116 13.15 16.16 -13.33
CA ALA A 116 12.80 15.09 -12.40
C ALA A 116 13.61 15.20 -11.08
N ASN A 117 14.91 15.48 -11.19
CA ASN A 117 15.77 15.72 -10.02
C ASN A 117 15.36 16.99 -9.24
N ALA A 118 14.69 17.93 -9.89
CA ALA A 118 14.21 19.18 -9.30
C ALA A 118 12.70 19.19 -8.96
N VAL A 119 12.02 18.03 -9.04
CA VAL A 119 10.55 17.96 -8.87
C VAL A 119 10.10 18.46 -7.50
N MET A 120 10.92 18.27 -6.48
CA MET A 120 10.60 18.69 -5.10
C MET A 120 10.71 20.20 -4.90
N GLN A 121 11.23 20.95 -5.89
CA GLN A 121 11.21 22.41 -5.92
C GLN A 121 10.14 22.95 -6.88
N SER A 122 9.33 22.10 -7.51
CA SER A 122 8.23 22.48 -8.39
C SER A 122 6.89 22.47 -7.66
N SER A 123 5.82 22.86 -8.35
CA SER A 123 4.44 22.75 -7.85
C SER A 123 3.98 21.30 -7.67
N GLU A 124 4.71 20.31 -8.20
CA GLU A 124 4.34 18.88 -8.16
C GLU A 124 4.86 18.16 -6.92
N ALA A 125 5.72 18.78 -6.12
CA ALA A 125 6.29 18.20 -4.89
C ALA A 125 5.23 17.57 -3.98
N ARG A 126 4.10 18.26 -3.78
CA ARG A 126 2.98 17.76 -2.97
C ARG A 126 2.31 16.52 -3.59
N HIS A 127 2.22 16.46 -4.91
CA HIS A 127 1.64 15.30 -5.59
C HIS A 127 2.53 14.08 -5.40
N VAL A 128 3.86 14.24 -5.53
CA VAL A 128 4.83 13.17 -5.23
C VAL A 128 4.69 12.65 -3.80
N GLU A 129 4.56 13.54 -2.81
CA GLU A 129 4.34 13.16 -1.41
C GLU A 129 3.03 12.41 -1.19
N GLN A 130 1.97 12.76 -1.93
CA GLN A 130 0.68 12.09 -1.85
C GLN A 130 0.76 10.66 -2.41
N GLU A 131 1.33 10.50 -3.60
CA GLU A 131 1.42 9.18 -4.24
C GLU A 131 2.37 8.24 -3.46
N LEU A 132 3.50 8.74 -2.94
CA LEU A 132 4.37 7.94 -2.08
C LEU A 132 3.68 7.50 -0.77
N ALA A 133 2.81 8.35 -0.21
CA ALA A 133 2.03 7.98 0.97
C ALA A 133 1.00 6.91 0.64
N ASP A 134 0.27 7.04 -0.48
CA ASP A 134 -0.75 6.08 -0.89
C ASP A 134 -0.12 4.72 -1.23
N ILE A 135 1.00 4.69 -1.94
CA ILE A 135 1.85 3.50 -2.15
C ILE A 135 2.19 2.83 -0.81
N THR A 136 2.64 3.61 0.17
CA THR A 136 3.02 3.09 1.49
C THR A 136 1.82 2.51 2.22
N MET A 137 0.68 3.20 2.19
CA MET A 137 -0.55 2.76 2.84
C MET A 137 -1.06 1.43 2.27
N TYR A 138 -1.12 1.30 0.94
CA TYR A 138 -1.56 0.04 0.32
C TYR A 138 -0.55 -1.09 0.49
N LEU A 139 0.76 -0.81 0.44
CA LEU A 139 1.78 -1.81 0.71
C LEU A 139 1.63 -2.36 2.13
N VAL A 140 1.53 -1.48 3.13
CA VAL A 140 1.35 -1.89 4.53
C VAL A 140 0.05 -2.65 4.71
N ARG A 141 -1.06 -2.18 4.14
CA ARG A 141 -2.34 -2.88 4.21
C ARG A 141 -2.28 -4.27 3.57
N LEU A 142 -1.61 -4.41 2.42
CA LEU A 142 -1.39 -5.70 1.76
C LEU A 142 -0.57 -6.64 2.65
N THR A 143 0.48 -6.15 3.32
CA THR A 143 1.24 -6.97 4.27
C THR A 143 0.40 -7.43 5.46
N MET A 144 -0.53 -6.60 5.95
CA MET A 144 -1.46 -6.96 7.03
C MET A 144 -2.35 -8.14 6.60
N VAL A 145 -2.98 -8.03 5.43
CA VAL A 145 -3.90 -9.08 4.92
C VAL A 145 -3.16 -10.37 4.61
N LEU A 146 -1.91 -10.29 4.13
CA LEU A 146 -1.07 -11.46 3.84
C LEU A 146 -0.35 -12.04 5.08
N GLY A 147 -0.41 -11.38 6.24
CA GLY A 147 0.33 -11.81 7.43
C GLY A 147 1.85 -11.69 7.29
N ILE A 148 2.34 -10.73 6.49
CA ILE A 148 3.77 -10.53 6.24
C ILE A 148 4.35 -9.55 7.28
N ASP A 149 5.44 -9.96 7.92
CA ASP A 149 6.35 -9.06 8.63
C ASP A 149 7.24 -8.33 7.61
N LEU A 150 6.90 -7.07 7.32
CA LEU A 150 7.60 -6.25 6.34
C LEU A 150 9.05 -5.96 6.76
N ASN A 151 9.31 -5.74 8.06
CA ASN A 151 10.66 -5.46 8.56
C ASN A 151 11.57 -6.67 8.33
N ARG A 152 11.10 -7.87 8.71
CA ARG A 152 11.83 -9.12 8.46
C ARG A 152 12.06 -9.33 6.96
N ALA A 153 11.01 -9.17 6.14
CA ALA A 153 11.10 -9.37 4.69
C ALA A 153 12.14 -8.45 4.04
N VAL A 154 12.21 -7.18 4.44
CA VAL A 154 13.21 -6.23 3.93
C VAL A 154 14.61 -6.57 4.44
N ALA A 155 14.77 -6.91 5.72
CA ALA A 155 16.06 -7.31 6.28
C ALA A 155 16.64 -8.53 5.55
N ASP A 156 15.83 -9.57 5.35
CA ASP A 156 16.22 -10.77 4.60
C ASP A 156 16.59 -10.42 3.15
N LYS A 157 15.79 -9.55 2.51
CA LYS A 157 16.02 -9.14 1.13
C LYS A 157 17.32 -8.35 0.96
N LEU A 158 17.70 -7.51 1.93
CA LEU A 158 18.97 -6.78 1.91
C LEU A 158 20.17 -7.72 1.97
N VAL A 159 20.12 -8.77 2.81
CA VAL A 159 21.17 -9.80 2.87
C VAL A 159 21.32 -10.51 1.52
N LEU A 160 20.19 -10.92 0.92
CA LEU A 160 20.21 -11.57 -0.40
C LEU A 160 20.73 -10.64 -1.51
N ASN A 161 20.38 -9.35 -1.47
CA ASN A 161 20.84 -8.38 -2.44
C ASN A 161 22.35 -8.12 -2.32
N ALA A 162 22.89 -8.04 -1.10
CA ALA A 162 24.34 -7.89 -0.88
C ALA A 162 25.15 -9.10 -1.38
N GLN A 163 24.59 -10.30 -1.29
CA GLN A 163 25.19 -11.51 -1.88
C GLN A 163 25.14 -11.49 -3.40
N LYS A 164 24.03 -11.02 -3.98
CA LYS A 164 23.83 -10.95 -5.43
C LYS A 164 24.65 -9.84 -6.09
N TYR A 165 24.85 -8.72 -5.39
CA TYR A 165 25.58 -7.54 -5.85
C TYR A 165 26.63 -7.15 -4.80
N PRO A 166 27.74 -7.89 -4.70
CA PRO A 166 28.78 -7.58 -3.74
C PRO A 166 29.38 -6.21 -4.05
N ALA A 167 29.65 -5.42 -3.02
CA ALA A 167 30.39 -4.18 -3.17
C ALA A 167 31.78 -4.51 -3.76
N THR A 168 32.12 -3.91 -4.90
CA THR A 168 33.48 -3.97 -5.41
C THR A 168 34.39 -3.39 -4.33
N LYS A 169 35.35 -4.17 -3.84
CA LYS A 169 36.40 -3.61 -2.99
C LYS A 169 37.17 -2.60 -3.86
N ALA A 170 37.17 -1.34 -3.44
CA ALA A 170 38.05 -0.32 -4.00
C ALA A 170 39.52 -0.68 -3.76
#